data_AF-A0A916RR18-F1
#
_entry.id   AF-A0A916RR18-F1
#
_cell.length_a   1.000
_cell.length_b   1.000
_cell.length_c   1.000
_cell.angle_alpha   90.00
_cell.angle_beta   90.00
_cell.angle_gamma   90.00
#
_symmetry.space_group_name_H-M   'P 1'
#
loop_
_entity.id
_entity.type
_entity.pdbx_description
1 polymer ?
#
loop_
_entity_poly.entity_id
_entity_poly.type
_entity_poly.pdbx_seq_one_letter_code
_entity_poly.pdbx_strand_id
1 'polypeptide(L)'
;MKKLMLVLTGIAVIFLLGACSSPESDEVLEYHNDLVDYINPKLDEIPELYNKMAVAETDEEAMDIFENELQPLVADMKDYLDSQSLEHDVAKKYHNLNVELVNAMSDVLAKEKEFLDALLDPEVSEEVLVTLETELTELDNIVIEKEQEVSDHWDSLVEEYDFEEIEE
;
A
#
# COMPACT_ATOMS: atom_id res chain seq x y z
N MET A 1 -36.79 47.90 -15.29
CA MET A 1 -37.12 46.45 -15.32
C MET A 1 -35.97 45.57 -15.86
N LYS A 2 -35.14 46.02 -16.82
CA LYS A 2 -34.02 45.21 -17.35
C LYS A 2 -32.84 44.94 -16.39
N LYS A 3 -32.69 45.74 -15.31
CA LYS A 3 -31.58 45.59 -14.34
C LYS A 3 -31.84 44.54 -13.24
N LEU A 4 -33.08 44.09 -13.08
CA LEU A 4 -33.45 43.09 -12.06
C LEU A 4 -33.28 41.65 -12.56
N MET A 5 -33.33 41.43 -13.89
CA MET A 5 -33.08 40.10 -14.46
C MET A 5 -31.61 39.68 -14.42
N LEU A 6 -30.67 40.63 -14.41
CA LEU A 6 -29.23 40.36 -14.43
C LEU A 6 -28.69 39.91 -13.07
N VAL A 7 -29.37 40.26 -11.97
CA VAL A 7 -28.99 39.83 -10.61
C VAL A 7 -29.53 38.42 -10.33
N LEU A 8 -30.66 38.04 -10.91
CA LEU A 8 -31.26 36.71 -10.75
C LEU A 8 -30.53 35.61 -11.55
N THR A 9 -29.96 35.93 -12.72
CA THR A 9 -29.12 34.97 -13.46
C THR A 9 -27.70 34.86 -12.91
N GLY A 10 -27.18 35.86 -12.19
CA GLY A 10 -25.86 35.80 -11.56
C GLY A 10 -25.81 34.89 -10.32
N ILE A 11 -26.91 34.79 -9.57
CA ILE A 11 -26.97 33.98 -8.35
C ILE A 11 -27.17 32.49 -8.68
N ALA A 12 -27.81 32.15 -9.81
CA ALA A 12 -28.04 30.76 -10.21
C ALA A 12 -26.75 30.02 -10.66
N VAL A 13 -25.72 30.75 -11.10
CA VAL A 13 -24.44 30.16 -11.54
C VAL A 13 -23.50 29.85 -10.36
N ILE A 14 -23.67 30.54 -9.23
CA ILE A 14 -22.86 30.32 -8.03
C ILE A 14 -23.26 29.01 -7.31
N PHE A 15 -24.46 28.47 -7.57
CA PHE A 15 -24.90 27.18 -7.03
C PHE A 15 -24.39 25.95 -7.81
N LEU A 16 -23.68 26.14 -8.93
CA LEU A 16 -23.06 25.06 -9.71
C LEU A 16 -21.55 24.92 -9.48
N LEU A 17 -20.98 25.72 -8.58
CA LEU A 17 -19.56 25.64 -8.16
C LEU A 17 -19.37 24.89 -6.83
N GLY A 18 -20.41 24.22 -6.34
CA GLY A 18 -20.21 23.15 -5.38
C GLY A 18 -19.64 21.97 -6.15
N ALA A 19 -18.32 21.85 -6.20
CA ALA A 19 -17.65 20.56 -6.23
C ALA A 19 -18.08 19.83 -4.94
N CYS A 20 -19.32 19.39 -4.89
CA CYS A 20 -19.74 18.38 -3.92
C CYS A 20 -19.27 17.09 -4.56
N SER A 21 -18.07 16.67 -4.18
CA SER A 21 -17.67 15.28 -4.24
C SER A 21 -18.86 14.40 -3.81
N SER A 22 -19.03 13.31 -4.51
CA SER A 22 -20.01 12.30 -4.13
C SER A 22 -19.60 11.66 -2.80
N PRO A 23 -20.54 11.14 -1.98
CA PRO A 23 -20.19 10.39 -0.77
C PRO A 23 -19.23 9.24 -1.03
N GLU A 24 -19.29 8.63 -2.21
CA GLU A 24 -18.38 7.59 -2.65
C GLU A 24 -16.96 8.13 -2.90
N SER A 25 -16.82 9.24 -3.63
CA SER A 25 -15.52 9.87 -3.86
C SER A 25 -14.90 10.44 -2.59
N ASP A 26 -15.72 10.92 -1.65
CA ASP A 26 -15.24 11.37 -0.34
C ASP A 26 -14.64 10.20 0.44
N GLU A 27 -15.33 9.05 0.51
CA GLU A 27 -14.83 7.88 1.21
C GLU A 27 -13.56 7.31 0.56
N VAL A 28 -13.47 7.30 -0.77
CA VAL A 28 -12.26 6.86 -1.49
C VAL A 28 -11.07 7.76 -1.15
N LEU A 29 -11.26 9.08 -1.17
CA LEU A 29 -10.20 10.04 -0.88
C LEU A 29 -9.78 10.00 0.59
N GLU A 30 -10.74 9.90 1.51
CA GLU A 30 -10.47 9.71 2.94
C GLU A 30 -9.66 8.44 3.18
N TYR A 31 -10.10 7.31 2.62
CA TYR A 31 -9.39 6.04 2.71
C TYR A 31 -7.96 6.13 2.14
N HIS A 32 -7.78 6.75 0.97
CA HIS A 32 -6.45 6.93 0.38
C HIS A 32 -5.54 7.78 1.28
N ASN A 33 -6.05 8.89 1.80
CA ASN A 33 -5.27 9.74 2.71
C ASN A 33 -4.89 9.00 3.99
N ASP A 34 -5.78 8.16 4.53
CA ASP A 34 -5.44 7.36 5.71
C ASP A 34 -4.34 6.32 5.39
N LEU A 35 -4.31 5.76 4.16
CA LEU A 35 -3.19 4.92 3.71
C LEU A 35 -1.90 5.72 3.60
N VAL A 36 -1.94 6.92 3.02
CA VAL A 36 -0.77 7.81 2.93
C VAL A 36 -0.24 8.16 4.31
N ASP A 37 -1.11 8.42 5.28
CA ASP A 37 -0.71 8.79 6.64
C ASP A 37 -0.22 7.58 7.46
N TYR A 38 -0.79 6.39 7.28
CA TYR A 38 -0.51 5.23 8.12
C TYR A 38 0.46 4.21 7.50
N ILE A 39 0.25 3.86 6.23
CA ILE A 39 0.93 2.76 5.52
C ILE A 39 2.20 3.27 4.82
N ASN A 40 2.14 4.38 4.07
CA ASN A 40 3.31 4.84 3.30
C ASN A 40 4.57 5.06 4.15
N PRO A 41 4.51 5.67 5.35
CA PRO A 41 5.70 5.82 6.18
C PRO A 41 6.33 4.47 6.56
N LYS A 42 5.52 3.41 6.69
CA LYS A 42 6.02 2.06 6.99
C LYS A 42 6.64 1.40 5.76
N LEU A 43 6.05 1.62 4.58
CA LEU A 43 6.66 1.17 3.33
C LEU A 43 8.03 1.81 3.13
N ASP A 44 8.19 3.10 3.48
CA ASP A 44 9.47 3.81 3.43
C ASP A 44 10.50 3.28 4.44
N GLU A 45 10.06 2.71 5.57
CA GLU A 45 10.93 2.09 6.59
C GLU A 45 11.51 0.73 6.14
N ILE A 46 10.82 -0.01 5.27
CA ILE A 46 11.23 -1.36 4.84
C ILE A 46 12.65 -1.37 4.24
N PRO A 47 13.01 -0.51 3.27
CA PRO A 47 14.38 -0.45 2.75
C PRO A 47 15.44 -0.14 3.82
N GLU A 48 15.09 0.67 4.82
CA GLU A 48 16.01 0.99 5.93
C GLU A 48 16.27 -0.24 6.80
N LEU A 49 15.24 -1.05 7.08
CA LEU A 49 15.37 -2.29 7.83
C LEU A 49 16.22 -3.32 7.07
N TYR A 50 16.01 -3.49 5.76
CA TYR A 50 16.89 -4.35 4.95
C TYR A 50 18.35 -3.86 4.95
N ASN A 51 18.57 -2.54 4.84
CA ASN A 51 19.92 -1.99 4.94
C ASN A 51 20.53 -2.22 6.33
N LYS A 52 19.73 -2.12 7.40
CA LYS A 52 20.16 -2.40 8.78
C LYS A 52 20.57 -3.86 8.94
N MET A 53 19.79 -4.80 8.39
CA MET A 53 20.15 -6.22 8.33
C MET A 53 21.45 -6.46 7.57
N ALA A 54 21.63 -5.82 6.40
CA ALA A 54 22.80 -6.00 5.55
C ALA A 54 24.11 -5.51 6.19
N VAL A 55 24.04 -4.58 7.14
CA VAL A 55 25.21 -4.04 7.87
C VAL A 55 25.33 -4.54 9.31
N ALA A 56 24.47 -5.46 9.73
CA ALA A 56 24.53 -6.07 11.07
C ALA A 56 25.87 -6.78 11.30
N GLU A 57 26.37 -6.76 12.54
CA GLU A 57 27.68 -7.35 12.87
C GLU A 57 27.63 -8.88 12.91
N THR A 58 26.45 -9.45 13.11
CA THR A 58 26.22 -10.89 13.26
C THR A 58 24.91 -11.33 12.62
N ASP A 59 24.83 -12.61 12.24
CA ASP A 59 23.60 -13.22 11.72
C ASP A 59 22.46 -13.15 12.75
N GLU A 60 22.76 -13.29 14.05
CA GLU A 60 21.78 -13.18 15.13
C GLU A 60 21.16 -11.77 15.19
N GLU A 61 21.97 -10.72 15.03
CA GLU A 61 21.48 -9.34 14.96
C GLU A 61 20.63 -9.10 13.72
N ALA A 62 21.03 -9.62 12.55
CA ALA A 62 20.23 -9.51 11.33
C ALA A 62 18.87 -10.22 11.48
N MET A 63 18.85 -11.40 12.11
CA MET A 63 17.62 -12.15 12.38
C MET A 63 16.73 -11.44 13.40
N ASP A 64 17.31 -10.80 14.43
CA ASP A 64 16.56 -10.00 15.41
C ASP A 64 15.81 -8.84 14.73
N ILE A 65 16.49 -8.12 13.82
CA ILE A 65 15.86 -7.04 13.03
C ILE A 65 14.73 -7.61 12.16
N PHE A 66 14.96 -8.74 11.51
CA PHE A 66 13.96 -9.37 10.66
C PHE A 66 12.70 -9.77 11.44
N GLU A 67 12.86 -10.49 12.55
CA GLU A 67 11.76 -11.05 13.34
C GLU A 67 11.05 -10.00 14.21
N ASN A 68 11.78 -9.01 14.73
CA ASN A 68 11.25 -8.06 15.73
C ASN A 68 10.97 -6.66 15.17
N GLU A 69 11.45 -6.32 13.98
CA GLU A 69 11.18 -5.02 13.34
C GLU A 69 10.45 -5.21 12.00
N LEU A 70 11.03 -5.96 11.05
CA LEU A 70 10.47 -6.06 9.69
C LEU A 70 9.16 -6.86 9.62
N GLN A 71 9.13 -8.08 10.16
CA GLN A 71 7.90 -8.88 10.18
C GLN A 71 6.74 -8.18 10.92
N PRO A 72 6.96 -7.61 12.13
CA PRO A 72 5.91 -6.87 12.83
C PRO A 72 5.42 -5.64 12.08
N LEU A 73 6.28 -4.95 11.33
CA LEU A 73 5.90 -3.80 10.52
C LEU A 73 4.87 -4.17 9.43
N VAL A 74 5.12 -5.26 8.70
CA VAL A 74 4.17 -5.76 7.68
C VAL A 74 2.91 -6.33 8.31
N ALA A 75 3.02 -7.00 9.47
CA ALA A 75 1.86 -7.45 10.22
C ALA A 75 0.98 -6.30 10.70
N ASP A 76 1.57 -5.18 11.14
CA ASP A 76 0.82 -3.98 11.55
C ASP A 76 0.10 -3.32 10.38
N MET A 77 0.71 -3.28 9.19
CA MET A 77 0.04 -2.84 7.97
C MET A 77 -1.17 -3.72 7.63
N LYS A 78 -1.02 -5.04 7.78
CA LYS A 78 -2.09 -6.01 7.56
C LYS A 78 -3.24 -5.80 8.55
N ASP A 79 -2.93 -5.67 9.84
CA ASP A 79 -3.90 -5.43 10.91
C ASP A 79 -4.66 -4.12 10.69
N TYR A 80 -3.96 -3.07 10.24
CA TYR A 80 -4.58 -1.79 9.88
C TYR A 80 -5.61 -1.97 8.78
N LEU A 81 -5.26 -2.64 7.69
CA LEU A 81 -6.18 -2.90 6.58
C LEU A 81 -7.36 -3.77 7.03
N ASP A 82 -7.11 -4.86 7.76
CA ASP A 82 -8.16 -5.75 8.26
C ASP A 82 -9.13 -5.04 9.24
N SER A 83 -8.73 -3.90 9.82
CA SER A 83 -9.57 -3.07 10.69
C SER A 83 -10.50 -2.10 9.95
N GLN A 84 -10.27 -1.87 8.66
CA GLN A 84 -11.03 -0.90 7.87
C GLN A 84 -12.44 -1.42 7.56
N SER A 85 -13.41 -0.50 7.58
CA SER A 85 -14.81 -0.81 7.29
C SER A 85 -15.38 0.23 6.35
N LEU A 86 -15.47 -0.11 5.07
CA LEU A 86 -15.89 0.79 4.00
C LEU A 86 -17.33 0.52 3.56
N GLU A 87 -18.06 1.57 3.22
CA GLU A 87 -19.47 1.54 2.83
C GLU A 87 -19.64 1.32 1.32
N HIS A 88 -18.89 2.05 0.49
CA HIS A 88 -19.05 2.07 -0.96
C HIS A 88 -18.18 1.03 -1.67
N ASP A 89 -18.70 0.50 -2.78
CA ASP A 89 -18.06 -0.61 -3.49
C ASP A 89 -16.75 -0.19 -4.17
N VAL A 90 -16.63 1.07 -4.61
CA VAL A 90 -15.38 1.61 -5.17
C VAL A 90 -14.28 1.65 -4.10
N ALA A 91 -14.56 2.18 -2.91
CA ALA A 91 -13.61 2.17 -1.79
C ALA A 91 -13.22 0.74 -1.40
N LYS A 92 -14.18 -0.20 -1.30
CA LYS A 92 -13.89 -1.61 -1.02
C LYS A 92 -13.00 -2.26 -2.08
N LYS A 93 -13.20 -1.94 -3.36
CA LYS A 93 -12.37 -2.47 -4.43
C LYS A 93 -10.93 -2.01 -4.27
N TYR A 94 -10.72 -0.72 -4.05
CA TYR A 94 -9.39 -0.17 -3.82
C TYR A 94 -8.74 -0.75 -2.55
N HIS A 95 -9.52 -0.92 -1.50
CA HIS A 95 -9.08 -1.58 -0.29
C HIS A 95 -8.62 -3.03 -0.49
N ASN A 96 -9.41 -3.82 -1.21
CA ASN A 96 -9.06 -5.21 -1.48
C ASN A 96 -7.74 -5.34 -2.25
N LEU A 97 -7.43 -4.43 -3.18
CA LEU A 97 -6.14 -4.42 -3.87
C LEU A 97 -4.98 -4.17 -2.90
N ASN A 98 -5.13 -3.23 -1.96
CA ASN A 98 -4.13 -2.97 -0.93
C ASN A 98 -3.97 -4.17 0.03
N VAL A 99 -5.07 -4.84 0.39
CA VAL A 99 -5.04 -6.11 1.16
C VAL A 99 -4.28 -7.19 0.40
N GLU A 100 -4.52 -7.34 -0.90
CA GLU A 100 -3.79 -8.31 -1.73
C GLU A 100 -2.30 -7.98 -1.81
N LEU A 101 -1.92 -6.71 -1.95
CA LEU A 101 -0.52 -6.26 -1.93
C LEU A 101 0.15 -6.60 -0.60
N VAL A 102 -0.43 -6.22 0.54
CA VAL A 102 0.17 -6.48 1.86
C VAL A 102 0.24 -7.97 2.17
N ASN A 103 -0.74 -8.77 1.72
CA ASN A 103 -0.65 -10.22 1.84
C ASN A 103 0.50 -10.80 1.00
N ALA A 104 0.70 -10.31 -0.23
CA ALA A 104 1.84 -10.74 -1.06
C ALA A 104 3.18 -10.38 -0.41
N MET A 105 3.30 -9.20 0.20
CA MET A 105 4.48 -8.82 0.98
C MET A 105 4.70 -9.76 2.19
N SER A 106 3.62 -10.13 2.88
CA SER A 106 3.70 -11.10 4.00
C SER A 106 4.15 -12.48 3.52
N ASP A 107 3.74 -12.91 2.32
CA ASP A 107 4.18 -14.18 1.73
C ASP A 107 5.67 -14.15 1.37
N VAL A 108 6.17 -13.02 0.84
CA VAL A 108 7.62 -12.80 0.64
C VAL A 108 8.36 -12.93 1.96
N LEU A 109 7.94 -12.22 3.01
CA LEU A 109 8.62 -12.31 4.32
C LEU A 109 8.57 -13.72 4.92
N ALA A 110 7.49 -14.46 4.73
CA ALA A 110 7.42 -15.85 5.17
C ALA A 110 8.46 -16.72 4.44
N LYS A 111 8.61 -16.52 3.13
CA LYS A 111 9.60 -17.24 2.32
C LYS A 111 11.03 -16.78 2.59
N GLU A 112 11.25 -15.49 2.86
CA GLU A 112 12.57 -14.97 3.24
C GLU A 112 13.02 -15.58 4.56
N LYS A 113 12.09 -15.76 5.50
CA LYS A 113 12.39 -16.47 6.74
C LYS A 113 12.87 -17.89 6.49
N GLU A 114 12.18 -18.63 5.63
CA GLU A 114 12.58 -19.98 5.24
C GLU A 114 13.98 -19.98 4.59
N PHE A 115 14.26 -19.01 3.73
CA PHE A 115 15.55 -18.84 3.07
C PHE A 115 16.67 -18.53 4.07
N LEU A 116 16.46 -17.57 4.98
CA LEU A 116 17.44 -17.19 5.99
C LEU A 116 17.74 -18.33 6.96
N ASP A 117 16.71 -19.04 7.43
CA ASP A 117 16.88 -20.21 8.30
C ASP A 117 17.67 -21.32 7.58
N ALA A 118 17.37 -21.55 6.31
CA ALA A 118 18.08 -22.52 5.48
C ALA A 118 19.54 -22.11 5.20
N LEU A 119 19.81 -20.82 5.01
CA LEU A 119 21.15 -20.28 4.76
C LEU A 119 22.08 -20.45 5.98
N LEU A 120 21.53 -20.37 7.18
CA LEU A 120 22.26 -20.49 8.44
C LEU A 120 22.43 -21.96 8.91
N ASP A 121 21.70 -22.90 8.32
CA ASP A 121 21.80 -24.33 8.64
C ASP A 121 22.90 -25.02 7.78
N PRO A 122 24.01 -25.49 8.39
CA PRO A 122 25.10 -26.13 7.66
C PRO A 122 24.73 -27.47 7.02
N GLU A 123 23.59 -28.07 7.38
CA GLU A 123 23.12 -29.33 6.81
C GLU A 123 22.28 -29.14 5.53
N VAL A 124 21.88 -27.91 5.22
CA VAL A 124 21.12 -27.59 4.01
C VAL A 124 22.01 -27.59 2.78
N SER A 125 21.52 -28.15 1.68
CA SER A 125 22.24 -28.18 0.41
C SER A 125 22.06 -26.91 -0.40
N GLU A 126 23.05 -26.60 -1.25
CA GLU A 126 22.98 -25.48 -2.20
C GLU A 126 21.76 -25.58 -3.14
N GLU A 127 21.35 -26.79 -3.53
CA GLU A 127 20.15 -27.01 -4.36
C GLU A 127 18.86 -26.52 -3.69
N VAL A 128 18.75 -26.71 -2.36
CA VAL A 128 17.61 -26.19 -1.59
C VAL A 128 17.62 -24.67 -1.55
N LEU A 129 18.79 -24.05 -1.32
CA LEU A 129 18.92 -22.60 -1.32
C LEU A 129 18.54 -21.99 -2.67
N VAL A 130 18.99 -22.58 -3.79
CA VAL A 130 18.62 -22.13 -5.15
C VAL A 130 17.11 -22.26 -5.40
N THR A 131 16.48 -23.31 -4.87
CA THR A 131 15.02 -23.50 -4.99
C THR A 131 14.28 -22.39 -4.24
N LEU A 132 14.67 -22.11 -2.99
CA LEU A 132 14.08 -21.04 -2.19
C LEU A 132 14.30 -19.66 -2.81
N GLU A 133 15.48 -19.38 -3.36
CA GLU A 133 15.78 -18.12 -4.08
C GLU A 133 14.89 -17.95 -5.33
N THR A 134 14.62 -19.05 -6.05
CA THR A 134 13.72 -19.03 -7.20
C THR A 134 12.28 -18.73 -6.76
N GLU A 135 11.80 -19.40 -5.70
CA GLU A 135 10.46 -19.15 -5.14
C GLU A 135 10.33 -17.71 -4.61
N LEU A 136 11.37 -17.15 -3.98
CA LEU A 136 11.41 -15.75 -3.57
C LEU A 136 11.24 -14.81 -4.77
N THR A 137 12.02 -15.05 -5.83
CA THR A 137 11.93 -14.23 -7.04
C THR A 137 10.52 -14.27 -7.65
N GLU A 138 9.85 -15.42 -7.61
CA GLU A 138 8.47 -15.54 -8.08
C GLU A 138 7.49 -14.72 -7.21
N LEU A 139 7.65 -14.75 -5.90
CA LEU A 139 6.82 -13.96 -4.97
C LEU A 139 7.08 -12.45 -5.10
N ASP A 140 8.33 -12.02 -5.26
CA ASP A 140 8.68 -10.61 -5.50
C ASP A 140 8.02 -10.08 -6.77
N ASN A 141 7.96 -10.89 -7.84
CA ASN A 141 7.25 -10.51 -9.05
C ASN A 141 5.74 -10.34 -8.80
N ILE A 142 5.13 -11.16 -7.94
CA ILE A 142 3.73 -11.01 -7.55
C ILE A 142 3.52 -9.70 -6.79
N VAL A 143 4.43 -9.32 -5.88
CA VAL A 143 4.36 -8.02 -5.19
C VAL A 143 4.40 -6.87 -6.19
N ILE A 144 5.32 -6.90 -7.15
CA ILE A 144 5.43 -5.87 -8.21
C ILE A 144 4.14 -5.79 -9.05
N GLU A 145 3.57 -6.94 -9.43
CA GLU A 145 2.30 -6.98 -10.16
C GLU A 145 1.17 -6.34 -9.34
N LYS A 146 1.10 -6.63 -8.04
CA LYS A 146 0.08 -6.08 -7.13
C LYS A 146 0.25 -4.60 -6.86
N GLU A 147 1.48 -4.12 -6.73
CA GLU A 147 1.79 -2.69 -6.62
C GLU A 147 1.31 -1.95 -7.88
N GLN A 148 1.57 -2.49 -9.06
CA GLN A 148 1.09 -1.91 -10.31
C GLN A 148 -0.45 -1.90 -10.37
N GLU A 149 -1.14 -2.98 -9.95
CA GLU A 149 -2.60 -3.02 -9.90
C GLU A 149 -3.20 -1.94 -8.97
N VAL A 150 -2.57 -1.70 -7.81
CA VAL A 150 -2.95 -0.64 -6.88
C VAL A 150 -2.76 0.74 -7.51
N SER A 151 -1.59 0.99 -8.13
CA SER A 151 -1.27 2.26 -8.80
C SER A 151 -2.22 2.54 -9.97
N ASP A 152 -2.40 1.57 -10.87
CA ASP A 152 -3.29 1.70 -12.02
C ASP A 152 -4.73 1.98 -11.59
N HIS A 153 -5.17 1.35 -10.49
CA HIS A 153 -6.51 1.60 -9.98
C HIS A 153 -6.62 2.99 -9.36
N TRP A 154 -5.63 3.45 -8.60
CA TRP A 154 -5.62 4.81 -8.07
C TRP A 154 -5.66 5.86 -9.18
N ASP A 155 -4.83 5.74 -10.22
CA ASP A 155 -4.83 6.64 -11.38
C ASP A 155 -6.21 6.70 -12.04
N SER A 156 -6.90 5.55 -12.15
CA SER A 156 -8.26 5.51 -12.69
C SER A 156 -9.27 6.27 -11.81
N LEU A 157 -9.10 6.26 -10.49
CA LEU A 157 -9.95 6.98 -9.53
C LEU A 157 -9.68 8.48 -9.56
N VAL A 158 -8.42 8.88 -9.70
CA VAL A 158 -8.04 10.29 -9.91
C VAL A 158 -8.70 10.84 -11.17
N GLU A 159 -8.64 10.11 -12.29
CA GLU A 159 -9.31 10.52 -13.54
C GLU A 159 -10.85 10.52 -13.42
N GLU A 160 -11.43 9.51 -12.76
CA GLU A 160 -12.89 9.38 -12.62
C GLU A 160 -13.50 10.48 -11.74
N TYR A 161 -12.84 10.83 -10.64
CA TYR A 161 -13.35 11.78 -9.64
C TYR A 161 -12.73 13.16 -9.71
N ASP A 162 -11.76 13.40 -10.61
CA ASP A 162 -11.05 14.67 -10.76
C ASP A 162 -10.40 15.10 -9.43
N PHE A 163 -9.77 14.14 -8.74
CA PHE A 163 -9.05 14.43 -7.50
C PHE A 163 -7.88 15.39 -7.82
N GLU A 164 -7.75 16.46 -7.02
CA GLU A 164 -6.63 17.38 -7.19
C GLU A 164 -5.33 16.67 -6.83
N GLU A 165 -4.48 16.42 -7.83
CA GLU A 165 -3.08 16.04 -7.60
C GLU A 165 -2.39 17.21 -6.87
N ILE A 166 -2.13 17.04 -5.57
CA ILE A 166 -1.28 17.96 -4.84
C ILE A 166 0.16 17.58 -5.19
N GLU A 167 0.78 18.31 -6.14
CA GLU A 167 2.21 18.20 -6.41
C GLU A 167 3.01 18.38 -5.11
N GLU A 168 3.76 17.35 -4.68
CA GLU A 168 4.76 17.43 -3.60
C GLU A 168 6.01 18.21 -4.02
#